data_AF-Q84VU6-F1
#
_entry.id   AF-Q84VU6-F1
#
_cell.length_a   1.000
_cell.length_b   1.000
_cell.length_c   1.000
_cell.angle_alpha   90.00
_cell.angle_beta   90.00
_cell.angle_gamma   90.00
#
_symmetry.space_group_name_H-M   'P 1'
#
loop_
_entity.id
_entity.type
_entity.pdbx_description
1 polymer ?
#
loop_
_entity_poly.entity_id
_entity_poly.type
_entity_poly.pdbx_seq_one_letter_code
_entity_poly.pdbx_strand_id
1 'polypeptide(L)' 'MKQPDGFLVKGKEDYVCRLRKSLYGLKQAPRQWYKKFESVMCEQGYRKTTSDHCVFVKKFADDDFLILL' A
#
# COMPACT_ATOMS: atom_id res chain seq x y z
N MET A 1 -4.19 -18.91 -10.46
CA MET A 1 -2.72 -19.08 -10.36
C MET A 1 -2.42 -20.56 -10.50
N LYS A 2 -1.34 -20.92 -11.19
CA LYS A 2 -0.89 -22.30 -11.36
C LYS A 2 0.46 -22.46 -10.69
N GLN A 3 0.79 -23.65 -10.20
CA GLN A 3 2.14 -23.95 -9.73
C GLN A 3 3.17 -23.75 -10.87
N PRO A 4 4.34 -23.18 -10.58
CA PRO A 4 5.42 -23.07 -11.56
C PRO A 4 6.01 -24.45 -11.87
N ASP A 5 6.56 -24.58 -13.08
CA ASP A 5 7.20 -25.81 -13.52
C ASP A 5 8.36 -26.17 -12.58
N GLY A 6 8.51 -27.47 -12.28
CA GLY A 6 9.49 -27.97 -11.31
C GLY A 6 9.02 -28.00 -9.85
N PHE A 7 7.83 -27.46 -9.52
CA PHE A 7 7.26 -27.49 -8.16
C PHE A 7 5.99 -28.35 -8.04
N LEU A 8 5.62 -29.07 -9.10
CA LEU A 8 4.44 -29.93 -9.14
C LEU A 8 4.57 -31.11 -8.18
N VAL A 9 3.63 -31.24 -7.24
CA VAL A 9 3.52 -32.39 -6.33
C VAL A 9 2.21 -33.11 -6.58
N LYS A 10 2.29 -34.43 -6.82
CA LYS A 10 1.12 -35.26 -7.10
C LYS A 10 0.09 -35.16 -5.96
N GLY A 11 -1.16 -34.85 -6.31
CA GLY A 11 -2.27 -34.65 -5.37
C GLY A 11 -2.29 -33.29 -4.65
N LYS A 12 -1.43 -32.35 -5.04
CA LYS A 12 -1.38 -30.97 -4.54
C LYS A 12 -1.16 -29.96 -5.66
N GLU A 13 -1.57 -30.27 -6.89
CA GLU A 13 -1.28 -29.51 -8.10
C GLU A 13 -1.86 -28.08 -8.07
N ASP A 14 -2.88 -27.85 -7.24
CA ASP A 14 -3.57 -26.57 -7.03
C ASP A 14 -2.95 -25.72 -5.90
N TYR A 15 -1.98 -26.26 -5.15
CA TYR A 15 -1.42 -25.56 -3.99
C TYR A 15 -0.46 -24.47 -4.44
N VAL A 16 -0.74 -23.21 -4.10
CA VAL A 16 0.16 -22.09 -4.39
C VAL A 16 0.34 -21.21 -3.16
N CYS A 17 1.54 -20.67 -3.00
CA CYS A 17 1.80 -19.69 -1.96
C CYS A 17 1.13 -18.36 -2.34
N ARG A 18 0.13 -17.94 -1.57
CA ARG A 18 -0.52 -16.63 -1.73
C ARG A 18 0.07 -15.63 -0.74
N LEU A 19 0.73 -14.60 -1.27
CA LEU A 19 1.17 -13.47 -0.46
C LEU A 19 -0.04 -12.71 0.11
N ARG A 20 -0.13 -12.65 1.44
CA ARG A 20 -1.15 -11.87 2.17
C ARG A 20 -0.74 -10.41 2.37
N LYS A 21 0.56 -10.13 2.34
CA LYS A 21 1.17 -8.80 2.39
C LYS A 21 2.26 -8.71 1.32
N SER A 22 2.58 -7.51 0.87
CA SER A 22 3.75 -7.31 -0.01
C SER A 22 5.03 -7.60 0.76
N LEU A 23 5.91 -8.40 0.15
CA LEU A 23 7.29 -8.56 0.62
C LEU A 23 8.14 -7.42 0.10
N TYR A 24 9.18 -7.05 0.85
CA TYR A 24 10.19 -6.12 0.39
C TYR A 24 10.87 -6.64 -0.90
N GLY A 25 11.33 -5.71 -1.75
CA GLY A 25 11.96 -6.04 -3.03
C GLY A 25 10.99 -6.38 -4.17
N LEU A 26 9.72 -6.64 -3.88
CA LEU A 26 8.72 -6.81 -4.94
C LEU A 26 8.32 -5.46 -5.54
N LYS A 27 8.11 -5.41 -6.86
CA LYS A 27 7.71 -4.18 -7.58
C LYS A 27 6.45 -3.52 -7.00
N GLN A 28 5.51 -4.30 -6.46
CA GLN A 28 4.29 -3.79 -5.84
C GLN A 28 4.47 -3.30 -4.39
N ALA A 29 5.60 -3.56 -3.73
CA ALA A 29 5.79 -3.22 -2.32
C ALA A 29 5.66 -1.72 -2.03
N PRO A 30 6.27 -0.80 -2.82
CA PRO A 30 6.12 0.64 -2.59
C PRO A 30 4.66 1.09 -2.69
N ARG A 31 3.90 0.55 -3.64
CA ARG A 31 2.47 0.88 -3.82
C ARG A 31 1.62 0.44 -2.62
N GLN A 32 1.89 -0.73 -2.05
CA GLN A 32 1.15 -1.20 -0.86
C GLN A 32 1.50 -0.37 0.38
N TRP A 33 2.77 0.00 0.53
CA TRP A 33 3.20 0.93 1.57
C TRP A 33 2.51 2.28 1.46
N TYR A 34 2.49 2.87 0.26
CA TYR A 34 1.81 4.14 0.02
C TYR A 34 0.32 4.07 0.36
N LYS A 35 -0.40 3.02 -0.06
CA LYS A 35 -1.82 2.82 0.29
C LYS A 35 -2.04 2.75 1.81
N LYS A 36 -1.15 2.05 2.52
CA LYS A 36 -1.24 1.96 3.99
C LYS A 36 -0.98 3.32 4.63
N PHE A 37 0.03 4.04 4.14
CA PHE A 37 0.37 5.38 4.59
C PHE A 37 -0.81 6.35 4.38
N GLU A 38 -1.40 6.36 3.18
CA GLU A 38 -2.57 7.17 2.85
C GLU A 38 -3.74 6.92 3.82
N SER A 39 -4.08 5.65 4.08
CA SER A 39 -5.12 5.29 5.07
C SER A 39 -4.84 5.88 6.44
N VAL A 40 -3.61 5.72 6.94
CA VAL A 40 -3.21 6.22 8.26
C VAL A 40 -3.25 7.75 8.30
N MET A 41 -2.78 8.43 7.26
CA MET A 41 -2.81 9.89 7.20
C MET A 41 -4.24 10.43 7.20
N CYS A 42 -5.14 9.80 6.43
CA CYS A 42 -6.56 10.13 6.43
C CYS A 42 -7.21 9.93 7.81
N GLU A 43 -6.90 8.83 8.51
CA GLU A 43 -7.36 8.56 9.88
C GLU A 43 -6.86 9.63 10.88
N GLN A 44 -5.67 10.19 10.65
CA GLN A 44 -5.09 11.28 11.45
C GLN A 44 -5.61 12.68 11.07
N GLY A 45 -6.55 12.78 10.13
CA GLY A 45 -7.18 14.03 9.71
C GLY A 45 -6.44 14.80 8.62
N TYR A 46 -5.42 14.20 7.99
CA TYR A 46 -4.81 14.76 6.79
C TYR A 46 -5.70 14.48 5.56
N ARG A 47 -5.61 15.34 4.56
CA ARG A 47 -6.27 15.17 3.26
C ARG A 47 -5.25 15.28 2.14
N LYS A 48 -5.35 14.39 1.15
CA LYS A 48 -4.53 14.47 -0.06
C LYS A 48 -4.93 15.66 -0.90
N THR A 49 -3.95 16.30 -1.52
CA THR A 49 -4.24 17.34 -2.51
C THR A 49 -4.67 16.71 -3.84
N THR A 50 -5.45 17.44 -4.63
CA THR A 50 -5.84 17.04 -5.99
C THR A 50 -4.73 17.30 -7.00
N SER A 51 -3.85 18.26 -6.71
CA SER A 51 -2.74 18.66 -7.59
C SER A 51 -1.58 17.66 -7.55
N ASP A 52 -1.30 17.08 -6.38
CA ASP A 52 -0.25 16.09 -6.20
C ASP A 52 -0.68 15.01 -5.20
N HIS A 53 -0.55 13.74 -5.61
CA HIS A 53 -0.92 12.61 -4.78
C HIS A 53 0.05 12.35 -3.62
N CYS A 54 1.27 12.86 -3.67
CA CYS A 54 2.24 12.72 -2.57
C CYS A 54 2.04 13.77 -1.47
N VAL A 55 1.29 14.84 -1.74
CA VAL A 55 1.11 15.95 -0.80
C VAL A 55 -0.15 15.77 0.05
N PHE A 56 0.01 15.89 1.37
CA PHE A 56 -1.06 15.83 2.36
C PHE A 56 -1.14 17.13 3.16
N VAL A 57 -2.35 17.60 3.44
CA VAL A 57 -2.61 18.83 4.19
C VAL A 57 -3.55 18.55 5.35
N LYS A 58 -3.22 19.08 6.53
CA LYS A 58 -4.10 19.13 7.70
C LYS A 58 -4.32 20.58 8.12
N LYS A 59 -5.58 21.01 8.21
CA LYS A 59 -5.98 22.35 8.67
C LYS A 59 -6.34 22.31 10.15
N PHE A 60 -5.95 23.34 10.89
CA PHE A 60 -6.26 23.55 12.29
C PHE A 60 -7.28 24.70 12.44
N ALA A 61 -7.77 24.91 13.66
CA ALA A 61 -8.84 25.87 13.93
C ALA A 61 -8.40 27.34 13.74
N ASP A 62 -7.13 27.63 13.98
CA ASP A 62 -6.59 28.99 14.00
C ASP A 62 -6.08 29.44 12.61
N ASP A 63 -6.70 28.96 11.54
CA ASP A 63 -6.26 29.10 10.12
C ASP A 63 -4.87 28.51 9.78
N ASP A 64 -4.18 27.92 10.77
CA ASP A 64 -2.93 27.20 10.58
C ASP A 64 -3.13 25.91 9.77
N PHE A 65 -2.10 25.54 9.02
CA PHE A 65 -2.07 24.28 8.28
C PHE A 65 -0.68 23.66 8.30
N LEU A 66 -0.65 22.32 8.26
CA LEU A 66 0.57 21.54 8.11
C LEU A 66 0.53 20.80 6.78
N ILE A 67 1.59 20.99 5.99
CA ILE A 67 1.81 20.29 4.72
C ILE A 67 2.86 19.22 4.94
N LEU A 68 2.53 18.00 4.52
CA LEU A 68 3.44 16.86 4.47
C LEU A 68 3.73 16.56 3.00
N LEU A 69 5.01 16.55 2.66
CA LEU A 69 5.57 16.32 1.32
C LEU A 69 6.14 14.91 1.19
#